data_AF-A0A7R8XCK1-F1
#
_entry.id   AF-A0A7R8XCK1-F1
#
_cell.length_a   1.000
_cell.length_b   1.000
_cell.length_c   1.000
_cell.angle_alpha   90.00
_cell.angle_beta   90.00
_cell.angle_gamma   90.00
#
_symmetry.space_group_name_H-M   'P 1'
#
loop_
_entity.id
_entity.type
_entity.pdbx_description
1 polymer ?
#
loop_
_entity_poly.entity_id
_entity_poly.type
_entity_poly.pdbx_seq_one_letter_code
_entity_poly.pdbx_strand_id
1 'polypeptide(L)'
;MASFPPHEKPFAPIPVPQDFYPVPPNRGFRPDYHQVIATSYLAHTLFHPGPRRPRSEKRPIPEELKDERYFERRQRNNLAAKKSRDARKRREDQMAMKAQILEKENAILRAQVVTLREEAYSLKQLLLHKRTQQLQQRHLYVLHPHS
;
A
#
# COMPACT_ATOMS: atom_id res chain seq x y z
N MET A 1 1.37 -12.03 48.34
CA MET A 1 2.12 -12.62 47.20
C MET A 1 1.24 -12.50 45.97
N ALA A 2 1.57 -11.61 45.02
CA ALA A 2 0.79 -11.42 43.81
C ALA A 2 1.15 -12.51 42.79
N SER A 3 0.14 -13.24 42.32
CA SER A 3 0.29 -14.32 41.33
C SER A 3 0.40 -13.71 39.93
N PHE A 4 1.48 -14.00 39.21
CA PHE A 4 1.67 -13.61 37.81
C PHE A 4 0.84 -14.53 36.88
N PRO A 5 0.21 -13.99 35.82
CA PRO A 5 -0.49 -14.82 34.82
C PRO A 5 0.51 -15.60 33.95
N PRO A 6 0.10 -16.75 33.38
CA PRO A 6 1.01 -17.65 32.66
C PRO A 6 1.40 -17.05 31.30
N HIS A 7 2.64 -17.32 30.91
CA HIS A 7 3.28 -16.90 29.66
C HIS A 7 2.35 -16.96 28.45
N GLU A 8 2.13 -15.81 27.83
CA GLU A 8 1.55 -15.72 26.49
C GLU A 8 2.43 -16.50 25.51
N LYS A 9 1.81 -17.42 24.77
CA LYS A 9 2.47 -18.19 23.71
C LYS A 9 3.12 -17.23 22.72
N PRO A 10 4.33 -17.51 22.21
CA PRO A 10 4.95 -16.65 21.21
C PRO A 10 4.02 -16.53 20.01
N PHE A 11 3.73 -15.28 19.63
CA PHE A 11 2.91 -14.95 18.47
C PHE A 11 3.50 -15.66 17.24
N ALA A 12 2.77 -16.62 16.67
CA ALA A 12 3.21 -17.29 15.46
C ALA A 12 3.34 -16.23 14.34
N PRO A 13 4.45 -16.20 13.60
CA PRO A 13 4.60 -15.25 12.50
C PRO A 13 3.47 -15.49 11.49
N ILE A 14 2.73 -14.42 11.18
CA ILE A 14 1.67 -14.45 10.18
C ILE A 14 2.32 -14.90 8.86
N PRO A 15 1.77 -15.92 8.16
CA PRO A 15 2.32 -16.36 6.90
C PRO A 15 2.15 -15.23 5.88
N VAL A 16 3.25 -14.54 5.60
CA VAL A 16 3.34 -13.59 4.49
C VAL A 16 3.29 -14.41 3.18
N PRO A 17 2.33 -14.13 2.28
CA PRO A 17 2.31 -14.75 0.95
C PRO A 17 3.67 -14.61 0.27
N GLN A 18 4.17 -15.69 -0.34
CA GLN A 18 5.51 -15.74 -0.93
C GLN A 18 5.78 -14.66 -1.99
N ASP A 19 4.72 -14.05 -2.53
CA ASP A 19 4.79 -12.95 -3.50
C ASP A 19 5.21 -11.60 -2.88
N PHE A 20 5.29 -11.50 -1.54
CA PHE A 20 5.57 -10.25 -0.83
C PHE A 20 7.02 -10.10 -0.34
N TYR A 21 7.91 -11.06 -0.64
CA TYR A 21 9.33 -10.90 -0.32
C TYR A 21 10.01 -9.92 -1.29
N PRO A 22 10.88 -9.01 -0.79
CA PRO A 22 11.68 -8.16 -1.66
C PRO A 22 12.61 -9.04 -2.50
N VAL A 23 12.42 -8.99 -3.81
CA VAL A 23 13.25 -9.69 -4.79
C VAL A 23 14.73 -9.29 -4.58
N PRO A 24 15.69 -10.25 -4.49
CA PRO A 24 17.11 -9.93 -4.40
C PRO A 24 17.55 -9.07 -5.60
N PRO A 25 18.57 -8.20 -5.43
CA PRO A 25 18.99 -7.34 -6.50
C PRO A 25 19.68 -8.20 -7.58
N ASN A 26 19.03 -8.25 -8.74
CA ASN A 26 19.58 -8.54 -10.06
C ASN A 26 19.58 -10.00 -10.54
N ARG A 27 18.53 -10.35 -11.31
CA ARG A 27 18.61 -10.97 -12.65
C ARG A 27 17.29 -10.77 -13.39
N GLY A 28 17.27 -9.83 -14.34
CA GLY A 28 16.49 -9.92 -15.60
C GLY A 28 14.96 -9.86 -15.61
N PHE A 29 14.24 -10.11 -14.52
CA PHE A 29 12.77 -10.01 -14.51
C PHE A 29 12.33 -8.97 -13.48
N ARG A 30 12.11 -7.74 -13.94
CA ARG A 30 11.26 -6.79 -13.22
C ARG A 30 9.83 -7.16 -13.59
N PRO A 31 9.01 -7.73 -12.68
CA PRO A 31 7.59 -7.84 -12.98
C PRO A 31 7.07 -6.43 -13.19
N ASP A 32 6.47 -6.18 -14.36
CA ASP A 32 5.76 -4.93 -14.56
C ASP A 32 4.56 -4.95 -13.62
N TYR A 33 4.71 -4.29 -12.47
CA TYR A 33 3.66 -4.20 -11.47
C TYR A 33 2.39 -3.55 -12.04
N HIS A 34 2.50 -2.74 -13.09
CA HIS A 34 1.32 -2.23 -13.79
C HIS A 34 0.57 -3.37 -14.49
N GLN A 35 1.27 -4.31 -15.11
CA GLN A 35 0.67 -5.47 -15.77
C GLN A 35 0.08 -6.48 -14.77
N VAL A 36 0.79 -6.76 -13.67
CA VAL A 36 0.29 -7.65 -12.61
C VAL A 36 -0.95 -7.07 -11.93
N ILE A 37 -0.94 -5.77 -11.63
CA ILE A 37 -2.12 -5.11 -11.05
C ILE A 37 -3.26 -5.10 -12.07
N ALA A 38 -3.02 -4.74 -13.33
CA ALA A 38 -4.05 -4.66 -14.37
C ALA A 38 -4.74 -6.01 -14.68
N THR A 39 -4.01 -7.12 -14.56
CA THR A 39 -4.53 -8.48 -14.77
C THR A 39 -5.26 -9.05 -13.55
N SER A 40 -5.15 -8.42 -12.36
CA SER A 40 -5.89 -8.88 -11.18
C SER A 40 -7.40 -8.72 -11.38
N TYR A 41 -8.18 -9.71 -10.97
CA TYR A 41 -9.65 -9.72 -11.06
C TYR A 41 -10.27 -8.46 -10.41
N LEU A 42 -9.67 -8.00 -9.31
CA LEU A 42 -10.05 -6.79 -8.60
C LEU A 42 -9.81 -5.53 -9.45
N ALA A 43 -8.66 -5.39 -10.11
CA ALA A 43 -8.42 -4.26 -11.00
C ALA A 43 -9.30 -4.31 -12.25
N HIS A 44 -9.50 -5.49 -12.85
CA HIS A 44 -10.30 -5.62 -14.07
C HIS A 44 -11.73 -5.15 -13.84
N THR A 45 -12.35 -5.52 -12.72
CA THR A 45 -13.71 -5.10 -12.35
C THR A 45 -13.83 -3.62 -11.98
N LEU A 46 -12.77 -3.02 -11.43
CA LEU A 46 -12.73 -1.59 -11.09
C LEU A 46 -12.50 -0.70 -12.31
N PHE A 47 -11.65 -1.12 -13.25
CA PHE A 47 -11.22 -0.32 -14.40
C PHE A 47 -11.98 -0.63 -15.70
N HIS A 48 -12.63 -1.79 -15.81
CA HIS A 48 -13.44 -2.18 -16.97
C HIS A 48 -14.87 -2.50 -16.52
N PRO A 49 -15.70 -1.48 -16.25
CA PRO A 49 -17.11 -1.72 -15.98
C PRO A 49 -17.72 -2.37 -17.22
N GLY A 50 -18.35 -3.54 -17.03
CA GLY A 50 -18.93 -4.34 -18.10
C GLY A 50 -19.87 -3.57 -19.06
N PRO A 51 -20.26 -4.19 -20.18
CA PRO A 51 -20.94 -3.52 -21.28
C PRO A 51 -22.18 -2.75 -20.78
N ARG A 52 -22.10 -1.42 -20.89
CA ARG A 52 -23.19 -0.53 -20.48
C ARG A 52 -24.26 -0.56 -21.56
N ARG A 53 -25.50 -0.88 -21.18
CA ARG A 53 -26.65 -0.76 -22.09
C ARG A 53 -26.72 0.67 -22.63
N PRO A 54 -26.92 0.86 -23.95
CA PRO A 54 -27.05 2.19 -24.53
C PRO A 54 -28.19 2.93 -23.83
N ARG A 55 -27.92 4.16 -23.41
CA ARG A 55 -28.92 4.99 -22.72
C ARG A 55 -29.96 5.41 -23.77
N SER A 56 -31.23 5.08 -23.53
CA SER A 56 -32.34 5.51 -24.37
C SER A 56 -32.37 7.03 -24.50
N GLU A 57 -32.70 7.51 -25.71
CA GLU A 57 -32.85 8.94 -25.99
C GLU A 57 -33.91 9.57 -25.08
N LYS A 58 -33.64 10.79 -24.63
CA LYS A 58 -34.54 11.53 -23.75
C LYS A 58 -35.66 12.15 -24.60
N ARG A 59 -36.82 11.51 -24.66
CA ARG A 59 -38.04 12.13 -25.21
C ARG A 59 -38.72 12.92 -24.10
N PRO A 60 -38.90 14.26 -24.24
CA PRO A 60 -39.66 15.03 -23.27
C PRO A 60 -41.10 14.53 -23.25
N ILE A 61 -41.66 14.42 -22.04
CA ILE A 61 -43.06 14.00 -21.86
C ILE A 61 -43.94 15.24 -22.16
N PRO A 62 -44.92 15.13 -23.09
CA PRO A 62 -45.90 16.17 -23.37
C PRO A 62 -46.58 16.71 -22.11
N GLU A 63 -46.98 17.98 -22.13
CA GLU A 63 -47.57 18.66 -20.96
C GLU A 63 -48.86 17.97 -20.49
N GLU A 64 -49.65 17.39 -21.43
CA GLU A 64 -50.89 16.69 -21.12
C GLU A 64 -50.70 15.36 -20.37
N LEU A 65 -49.47 14.83 -20.29
CA LEU A 65 -49.14 13.55 -19.65
C LEU A 65 -48.40 13.72 -18.31
N LYS A 66 -48.25 14.97 -17.84
CA LYS A 66 -47.66 15.28 -16.53
C LYS A 66 -48.71 15.20 -15.42
N ASP A 67 -49.25 14.01 -15.21
CA ASP A 67 -50.19 13.75 -14.12
C ASP A 67 -49.51 13.72 -12.75
N GLU A 68 -50.29 13.68 -11.67
CA GLU A 68 -49.80 13.52 -10.30
C GLU A 68 -48.85 12.32 -10.14
N ARG A 69 -49.18 11.18 -10.76
CA ARG A 69 -48.31 9.98 -10.81
C ARG A 69 -46.96 10.24 -11.47
N TYR A 70 -46.87 11.15 -12.44
CA TYR A 70 -45.60 11.56 -13.03
C TYR A 70 -44.76 12.38 -12.04
N PHE A 71 -45.37 13.35 -11.36
CA PHE A 71 -44.68 14.18 -10.36
C PHE A 71 -44.11 13.34 -9.21
N GLU A 72 -44.87 12.37 -8.69
CA GLU A 72 -44.37 11.44 -7.67
C GLU A 72 -43.16 10.63 -8.14
N ARG A 73 -43.22 10.07 -9.36
CA ARG A 73 -42.08 9.35 -9.95
C ARG A 73 -40.88 10.27 -10.11
N ARG A 74 -41.08 11.51 -10.55
CA ARG A 74 -40.02 12.50 -10.75
C ARG A 74 -39.37 12.89 -9.42
N GLN A 75 -40.17 13.11 -8.39
CA GLN A 75 -39.70 13.41 -7.05
C GLN A 75 -38.88 12.25 -6.48
N ARG A 76 -39.36 11.01 -6.59
CA ARG A 76 -38.62 9.82 -6.17
C ARG A 76 -37.30 9.65 -6.91
N ASN A 77 -37.28 9.89 -8.23
CA ASN A 77 -36.04 9.83 -9.01
C ASN A 77 -35.03 10.91 -8.60
N ASN A 78 -35.48 12.13 -8.31
CA ASN A 78 -34.61 13.21 -7.84
C ASN A 78 -33.99 12.88 -6.48
N LEU A 79 -34.78 12.32 -5.55
CA LEU A 79 -34.28 11.85 -4.25
C LEU A 79 -33.26 10.71 -4.41
N ALA A 80 -33.55 9.74 -5.26
CA ALA A 80 -32.63 8.64 -5.55
C ALA A 80 -31.33 9.14 -6.20
N ALA A 81 -31.42 10.10 -7.12
CA ALA A 81 -30.27 10.71 -7.76
C ALA A 81 -29.39 11.46 -6.76
N LYS A 82 -29.99 12.22 -5.83
CA LYS A 82 -29.26 12.89 -4.73
C LYS A 82 -28.56 11.86 -3.85
N LYS A 83 -29.28 10.84 -3.36
CA LYS A 83 -28.71 9.74 -2.55
C LYS A 83 -27.55 9.04 -3.27
N SER A 84 -27.67 8.79 -4.57
CA SER A 84 -26.62 8.17 -5.39
C SER A 84 -25.38 9.06 -5.51
N ARG A 85 -25.57 10.37 -5.72
CA ARG A 85 -24.47 11.35 -5.75
C ARG A 85 -23.75 11.41 -4.40
N ASP A 86 -24.49 11.49 -3.30
CA ASP A 86 -23.91 11.54 -1.95
C ASP A 86 -23.16 10.24 -1.61
N ALA A 87 -23.69 9.09 -2.02
CA ALA A 87 -23.02 7.81 -1.85
C ALA A 87 -21.75 7.69 -2.68
N ARG A 88 -21.74 8.19 -3.92
CA ARG A 88 -20.52 8.26 -4.74
C ARG A 88 -19.49 9.18 -4.08
N LYS A 89 -19.89 10.39 -3.71
CA LYS A 89 -19.01 11.37 -3.07
C LYS A 89 -18.35 10.81 -1.81
N ARG A 90 -19.14 10.19 -0.91
CA ARG A 90 -18.58 9.52 0.28
C ARG A 90 -17.55 8.46 -0.04
N ARG A 91 -17.74 7.67 -1.10
CA ARG A 91 -16.75 6.65 -1.51
C ARG A 91 -15.48 7.30 -2.04
N GLU A 92 -15.60 8.34 -2.85
CA GLU A 92 -14.46 9.10 -3.38
C GLU A 92 -13.68 9.77 -2.22
N ASP A 93 -14.37 10.40 -1.27
CA ASP A 93 -13.77 11.01 -0.08
C ASP A 93 -13.04 9.97 0.79
N GLN A 94 -13.65 8.80 1.02
CA GLN A 94 -13.02 7.69 1.74
C GLN A 94 -11.77 7.16 1.04
N MET A 95 -11.83 7.02 -0.30
CA MET A 95 -10.68 6.59 -1.08
C MET A 95 -9.54 7.62 -1.02
N ALA A 96 -9.86 8.91 -1.13
CA ALA A 96 -8.88 9.99 -1.02
C ALA A 96 -8.21 10.00 0.36
N MET A 97 -9.00 9.92 1.44
CA MET A 97 -8.47 9.86 2.81
C MET A 97 -7.55 8.64 3.00
N LYS A 98 -7.96 7.46 2.52
CA LYS A 98 -7.14 6.24 2.61
C LYS A 98 -5.84 6.37 1.82
N ALA A 99 -5.88 6.95 0.62
CA ALA A 99 -4.68 7.19 -0.18
C ALA A 99 -3.71 8.13 0.55
N GLN A 100 -4.20 9.23 1.13
CA GLN A 100 -3.37 10.17 1.89
C GLN A 100 -2.67 9.52 3.09
N ILE A 101 -3.38 8.67 3.83
CA ILE A 101 -2.79 7.93 4.96
C ILE A 101 -1.68 7.00 4.47
N LEU A 102 -1.94 6.22 3.43
CA LEU A 102 -0.97 5.29 2.86
C LEU A 102 0.26 6.01 2.28
N GLU A 103 0.08 7.16 1.64
CA GLU A 103 1.17 8.00 1.14
C GLU A 103 2.07 8.48 2.29
N LYS A 104 1.46 8.95 3.38
CA LYS A 104 2.17 9.39 4.58
C LYS A 104 2.94 8.23 5.23
N GLU A 105 2.29 7.08 5.42
CA GLU A 105 2.93 5.89 6.00
C GLU A 105 4.09 5.41 5.13
N ASN A 106 3.93 5.38 3.80
CA ASN A 106 4.99 4.98 2.88
C ASN A 106 6.18 5.95 2.94
N ALA A 107 5.92 7.26 3.04
CA ALA A 107 6.98 8.25 3.20
C ALA A 107 7.77 8.03 4.51
N ILE A 108 7.08 7.76 5.62
CA ILE A 108 7.71 7.45 6.91
C ILE A 108 8.56 6.18 6.81
N LEU A 109 7.99 5.10 6.25
CA LEU A 109 8.71 3.83 6.10
C LEU A 109 9.95 3.98 5.20
N ARG A 110 9.84 4.73 4.10
CA ARG A 110 11.01 5.02 3.24
C ARG A 110 12.10 5.76 3.99
N ALA A 111 11.74 6.77 4.79
CA ALA A 111 12.70 7.49 5.61
C ALA A 111 13.41 6.57 6.62
N GLN A 112 12.64 5.74 7.34
CA GLN A 112 13.19 4.76 8.28
C GLN A 112 14.15 3.77 7.60
N VAL A 113 13.79 3.27 6.42
CA VAL A 113 14.66 2.38 5.64
C VAL A 113 15.96 3.06 5.24
N VAL A 114 15.93 4.34 4.86
CA VAL A 114 17.15 5.11 4.55
C VAL A 114 18.03 5.22 5.80
N THR A 115 17.47 5.67 6.92
CA THR A 115 18.21 5.81 8.19
C THR A 115 18.86 4.50 8.61
N LEU A 116 18.11 3.40 8.61
CA LEU A 116 18.64 2.07 8.99
C LEU A 116 19.75 1.59 8.04
N ARG A 117 19.65 1.91 6.74
CA ARG A 117 20.71 1.59 5.78
C ARG A 117 21.98 2.39 6.03
N GLU A 118 21.86 3.66 6.37
CA GLU A 118 22.98 4.53 6.73
C GLU A 118 23.67 4.07 8.02
N GLU A 119 22.90 3.73 9.05
CA GLU A 119 23.42 3.16 10.30
C GLU A 119 24.15 1.84 10.06
N ALA A 120 23.53 0.91 9.31
CA ALA A 120 24.15 -0.36 8.98
C ALA A 120 25.44 -0.19 8.17
N TYR A 121 25.46 0.77 7.24
CA TYR A 121 26.65 1.11 6.47
C TYR A 121 27.76 1.65 7.38
N SER A 122 27.44 2.60 8.27
CA SER A 122 28.37 3.18 9.22
C SER A 122 29.00 2.13 10.13
N LEU A 123 28.18 1.24 10.71
CA LEU A 123 28.65 0.14 11.56
C LEU A 123 29.56 -0.82 10.78
N LYS A 124 29.22 -1.13 9.52
CA LYS A 124 30.06 -1.96 8.66
C LYS A 124 31.43 -1.31 8.42
N GLN A 125 31.47 0.00 8.15
CA GLN A 125 32.74 0.72 7.96
C GLN A 125 33.59 0.70 9.24
N LEU A 126 32.96 0.91 10.41
CA LEU A 126 33.66 0.86 11.69
C LEU A 126 34.27 -0.53 11.97
N LEU A 127 33.51 -1.60 11.72
CA LEU A 127 34.00 -2.98 11.88
C LEU A 127 35.16 -3.30 10.94
N LEU A 128 35.08 -2.87 9.68
CA LEU A 128 36.16 -3.03 8.71
C LEU A 128 37.42 -2.29 9.16
N HIS A 129 37.27 -1.03 9.57
CA HIS A 129 38.38 -0.22 10.06
C HIS A 129 39.06 -0.89 11.28
N LYS A 130 38.28 -1.32 12.28
CA LYS A 130 38.80 -2.01 13.46
C LYS A 130 39.55 -3.30 13.09
N ARG A 131 39.03 -4.08 12.14
CA ARG A 131 39.70 -5.29 11.66
C ARG A 131 41.03 -4.97 10.98
N THR A 132 41.08 -3.92 10.15
CA THR A 132 42.34 -3.50 9.50
C THR A 132 43.39 -3.02 10.50
N GLN A 133 42.98 -2.25 11.52
CA GLN A 133 43.88 -1.81 12.59
C GLN A 133 44.44 -3.00 13.38
N GLN A 134 43.62 -4.00 13.71
CA GLN A 134 44.08 -5.21 14.40
C GLN A 134 45.11 -5.99 13.57
N LEU A 135 44.90 -6.09 12.25
CA LEU A 135 45.86 -6.74 11.34
C LEU A 135 47.18 -5.97 11.27
N GLN A 136 47.12 -4.63 11.21
CA GLN A 136 48.30 -3.77 11.24
C GLN A 136 49.06 -3.90 12.56
N GLN A 137 48.37 -3.85 13.70
CA GLN A 137 48.98 -4.04 15.02
C GLN A 137 49.64 -5.42 15.15
N ARG A 138 48.96 -6.47 14.70
CA ARG A 138 49.52 -7.83 14.70
C ARG A 138 50.78 -7.92 13.82
N HIS A 139 50.75 -7.30 12.64
CA HIS A 139 51.91 -7.25 11.76
C HIS A 139 53.11 -6.54 12.41
N LEU A 140 52.88 -5.39 13.08
CA LEU A 140 53.93 -4.68 13.82
C LEU A 140 54.50 -5.51 14.98
N TYR A 141 53.65 -6.24 15.72
CA TYR A 141 54.07 -7.09 16.83
C TYR A 141 54.93 -8.29 16.39
N VAL A 142 54.68 -8.85 15.21
CA VAL A 142 55.44 -10.00 14.68
C VAL A 142 56.83 -9.59 14.20
N LEU A 143 57.00 -8.34 13.72
CA LEU A 143 58.29 -7.84 13.20
C LEU A 143 59.23 -7.29 14.29
N HIS A 144 58.71 -6.96 15.48
CA HIS A 144 59.51 -6.49 16.62
C HIS A 144 59.13 -7.25 17.90
N PRO A 145 59.50 -8.54 18.03
CA PRO A 145 59.35 -9.24 19.29
C PRO A 145 60.26 -8.57 20.32
N HIS A 146 59.69 -8.20 21.47
CA HIS A 146 60.40 -7.47 22.51
C HIS A 146 61.64 -8.24 22.96
N SER A 147 62.81 -7.56 22.95
CA SER A 147 64.10 -8.05 23.43
C SER A 147 64.15 -8.21 24.95
#